data_AF-A0A359IJN2-F1
#
_entry.id   AF-A0A359IJN2-F1
#
_cell.length_a   1.000
_cell.length_b   1.000
_cell.length_c   1.000
_cell.angle_alpha   90.00
_cell.angle_beta   90.00
_cell.angle_gamma   90.00
#
_symmetry.space_group_name_H-M   'P 1'
#
loop_
_entity.id
_entity.type
_entity.pdbx_description
1 polymer ?
#
loop_
_entity_poly.entity_id
_entity_poly.type
_entity_poly.pdbx_seq_one_letter_code
_entity_poly.pdbx_strand_id
1 'polypeptide(L)'
;MWDTYIDLGTRLFPNATVVIDRFHYVKVFTEAMQKVRKRIQGTFGHKLRKYFKHSRRVLLCRAEKLKDEKDKERLRDMLGLSGQLQVEYEILQKFYEFSQSETEAEAKEKLKEVYEMVETSHIEEFEVALKTITNYQKLILNSFKTKYTNAYAEGQNNMNKVIKRVSFGYRNGKRFIQRILHHAA
;
A
#
# COMPACT_ATOMS: atom_id res chain seq x y z
N MET A 1 -2.46 11.85 1.22
CA MET A 1 -3.94 11.91 1.10
C MET A 1 -4.30 13.25 0.44
N TRP A 2 -5.52 13.50 -0.02
CA TRP A 2 -5.85 14.84 -0.55
C TRP A 2 -6.22 15.77 0.61
N ASP A 3 -5.33 16.69 0.95
CA ASP A 3 -5.45 17.52 2.15
C ASP A 3 -6.74 18.36 2.17
N THR A 4 -7.20 18.79 0.99
CA THR A 4 -8.49 19.48 0.81
C THR A 4 -9.67 18.65 1.30
N TYR A 5 -9.64 17.32 1.11
CA TYR A 5 -10.72 16.44 1.58
C TYR A 5 -10.71 16.31 3.12
N ILE A 6 -9.51 16.26 3.71
CA ILE A 6 -9.35 16.22 5.17
C ILE A 6 -9.86 17.54 5.78
N ASP A 7 -9.43 18.68 5.23
CA ASP A 7 -9.84 20.02 5.68
C ASP A 7 -11.36 20.22 5.55
N LEU A 8 -11.94 19.89 4.39
CA LEU A 8 -13.38 19.99 4.20
C LEU A 8 -14.14 19.06 5.17
N GLY A 9 -13.65 17.83 5.35
CA GLY A 9 -14.26 16.88 6.28
C GLY A 9 -14.23 17.37 7.73
N THR A 10 -13.13 17.96 8.18
CA THR A 10 -13.03 18.52 9.53
C THR A 10 -13.88 19.76 9.73
N ARG A 11 -14.05 20.61 8.70
CA ARG A 11 -14.93 21.79 8.77
C ARG A 11 -16.40 21.41 8.78
N LEU A 12 -16.82 20.51 7.89
CA LEU A 12 -18.22 20.13 7.75
C LEU A 12 -18.68 19.14 8.82
N PHE A 13 -17.79 18.30 9.32
CA PHE A 13 -18.06 17.26 10.30
C PHE A 13 -17.06 17.32 11.46
N PRO A 14 -17.13 18.35 12.34
CA PRO A 14 -16.11 18.59 13.37
C PRO A 14 -15.98 17.46 14.41
N ASN A 15 -17.05 16.68 14.61
CA ASN A 15 -17.06 15.55 15.52
C ASN A 15 -16.67 14.21 14.85
N ALA A 16 -16.40 14.20 13.54
CA ALA A 16 -16.04 12.99 12.83
C ALA A 16 -14.57 12.63 13.04
N THR A 17 -14.31 11.35 13.32
CA THR A 17 -12.95 10.81 13.33
C THR A 17 -12.51 10.55 11.90
N VAL A 18 -11.53 11.31 11.42
CA VAL A 18 -10.93 11.09 10.10
C VAL A 18 -9.99 9.89 10.17
N VAL A 19 -10.15 8.97 9.22
CA VAL A 19 -9.42 7.70 9.15
C VAL A 19 -8.79 7.54 7.77
N ILE A 20 -7.55 7.07 7.72
CA ILE A 20 -6.93 6.61 6.47
C ILE A 20 -7.12 5.11 6.31
N ASP A 21 -7.63 4.71 5.15
CA ASP A 21 -7.77 3.30 4.81
C ASP A 21 -6.41 2.57 4.73
N ARG A 22 -6.40 1.33 5.24
CA ARG A 22 -5.22 0.45 5.31
C ARG A 22 -4.52 0.28 3.97
N PHE A 23 -5.28 0.17 2.89
CA PHE A 23 -4.72 0.00 1.56
C PHE A 23 -3.77 1.14 1.22
N HIS A 24 -4.09 2.39 1.57
CA HIS A 24 -3.29 3.54 1.17
C HIS A 24 -1.93 3.59 1.83
N TYR A 25 -1.83 3.37 3.16
CA TYR A 25 -0.53 3.40 3.82
C TYR A 25 0.30 2.14 3.54
N VAL A 26 -0.32 0.97 3.37
CA VAL A 26 0.38 -0.23 2.87
C VAL A 26 0.92 -0.01 1.46
N LYS A 27 0.15 0.66 0.60
CA LYS A 27 0.58 1.00 -0.75
C LYS A 27 1.85 1.86 -0.75
N VAL A 28 1.97 2.83 0.15
CA VAL A 28 3.17 3.69 0.26
C VAL A 28 4.45 2.85 0.45
N PHE A 29 4.46 1.91 1.40
CA PHE A 29 5.61 1.03 1.65
C PHE A 29 5.87 0.03 0.50
N THR A 30 4.81 -0.54 -0.09
CA THR A 30 5.00 -1.42 -1.26
C THR A 30 5.51 -0.70 -2.50
N GLU A 31 5.20 0.59 -2.66
CA GLU A 31 5.74 1.43 -3.73
C GLU A 31 7.21 1.77 -3.49
N ALA A 32 7.62 2.03 -2.23
CA ALA A 32 9.02 2.18 -1.86
C ALA A 32 9.83 0.92 -2.22
N MET A 33 9.38 -0.26 -1.80
CA MET A 33 10.02 -1.53 -2.16
C MET A 33 10.11 -1.73 -3.69
N GLN A 34 9.07 -1.33 -4.43
CA GLN A 34 9.12 -1.39 -5.90
C GLN A 34 10.14 -0.44 -6.52
N LYS A 35 10.33 0.76 -5.96
CA LYS A 35 11.33 1.73 -6.42
C LYS A 35 12.73 1.19 -6.18
N VAL A 36 13.01 0.69 -4.98
CA VAL A 36 14.31 0.09 -4.65
C VAL A 36 14.60 -1.10 -5.57
N ARG A 37 13.64 -2.02 -5.71
CA ARG A 37 13.77 -3.16 -6.62
C ARG A 37 14.09 -2.70 -8.04
N LYS A 38 13.49 -1.62 -8.55
CA LYS A 38 13.79 -1.07 -9.89
C LYS A 38 15.20 -0.48 -9.96
N ARG A 39 15.66 0.22 -8.93
CA ARG A 39 17.02 0.76 -8.82
C ARG A 39 18.05 -0.37 -8.89
N ILE A 40 17.93 -1.36 -8.01
CA ILE A 40 18.83 -2.52 -7.96
C ILE A 40 18.76 -3.30 -9.29
N GLN A 41 17.56 -3.56 -9.80
CA GLN A 41 17.37 -4.21 -11.10
C GLN A 41 18.03 -3.46 -12.28
N GLY A 42 18.23 -2.15 -12.16
CA GLY A 42 18.92 -1.33 -13.14
C GLY A 42 20.37 -1.74 -13.35
N THR A 43 21.05 -2.21 -12.30
CA THR A 43 22.46 -2.63 -12.35
C THR A 43 22.66 -4.03 -12.92
N PHE A 44 21.59 -4.83 -13.03
CA PHE A 44 21.65 -6.21 -13.51
C PHE A 44 21.65 -6.32 -15.04
N GLY A 45 22.30 -7.38 -15.53
CA GLY A 45 22.22 -7.81 -16.93
C GLY A 45 20.81 -8.27 -17.34
N HIS A 46 20.56 -8.36 -18.66
CA HIS A 46 19.23 -8.58 -19.23
C HIS A 46 18.46 -9.78 -18.63
N LYS A 47 19.13 -10.93 -18.44
CA LYS A 47 18.49 -12.15 -17.90
C LYS A 47 17.97 -11.95 -16.47
N LEU A 48 18.83 -11.47 -15.56
CA LEU A 48 18.45 -11.18 -14.16
C LEU A 48 17.41 -10.07 -14.07
N ARG A 49 17.54 -9.04 -14.91
CA ARG A 49 16.53 -7.97 -14.99
C ARG A 49 15.15 -8.53 -15.34
N LYS A 50 15.05 -9.42 -16.31
CA LYS A 50 13.78 -10.06 -16.69
C LYS A 50 13.24 -10.94 -15.56
N TYR A 51 14.10 -11.74 -14.93
CA TYR A 51 13.74 -12.55 -13.76
C TYR A 51 13.13 -11.70 -12.63
N PHE A 52 13.79 -10.62 -12.20
CA PHE A 52 13.28 -9.72 -11.15
C PHE A 52 11.95 -9.04 -11.48
N LYS A 53 11.71 -8.76 -12.76
CA LYS A 53 10.44 -8.17 -13.22
C LYS A 53 9.28 -9.17 -13.04
N HIS A 54 9.50 -10.42 -13.43
CA HIS A 54 8.47 -11.46 -13.39
C HIS A 54 8.27 -12.02 -11.98
N SER A 55 9.31 -12.03 -11.14
CA SER A 55 9.25 -12.53 -9.76
C SER A 55 8.89 -11.44 -8.73
N ARG A 56 8.60 -10.20 -9.14
CA ARG A 56 8.33 -9.07 -8.21
C ARG A 56 7.22 -9.36 -7.18
N ARG A 57 6.24 -10.22 -7.53
CA ARG A 57 5.14 -10.56 -6.62
C ARG A 57 5.66 -11.19 -5.34
N VAL A 58 6.72 -11.99 -5.44
CA VAL A 58 7.32 -12.71 -4.32
C VAL A 58 7.89 -11.71 -3.28
N LEU A 59 8.57 -10.65 -3.75
CA LEU A 59 9.09 -9.58 -2.89
C LEU A 59 8.00 -8.72 -2.22
N LEU A 60 6.85 -8.57 -2.89
CA LEU A 60 5.75 -7.73 -2.41
C LEU A 60 4.69 -8.51 -1.63
N CYS A 61 4.86 -9.83 -1.51
CA CYS A 61 3.91 -10.67 -0.79
C CYS A 61 4.27 -10.68 0.69
N ARG A 62 3.26 -10.89 1.54
CA ARG A 62 3.49 -11.28 2.93
C ARG A 62 4.14 -12.66 2.94
N ALA A 63 5.17 -12.83 3.75
CA ALA A 63 5.91 -14.10 3.87
C ALA A 63 4.96 -15.27 4.19
N GLU A 64 4.03 -15.08 5.14
CA GLU A 64 3.02 -16.06 5.55
C GLU A 64 2.10 -16.53 4.43
N LYS A 65 1.90 -15.69 3.40
CA LYS A 65 1.04 -16.01 2.25
C LYS A 65 1.79 -16.75 1.15
N LEU A 66 3.11 -16.88 1.26
CA LEU A 66 3.95 -17.56 0.28
C LEU A 66 3.98 -19.07 0.57
N LYS A 67 3.00 -19.80 0.06
CA LYS A 67 2.85 -21.25 0.32
C LYS A 67 3.65 -22.14 -0.63
N ASP A 68 3.91 -21.68 -1.86
CA ASP A 68 4.65 -22.46 -2.87
C ASP A 68 6.15 -22.44 -2.55
N GLU A 69 6.76 -23.62 -2.38
CA GLU A 69 8.19 -23.78 -2.14
C GLU A 69 9.04 -23.18 -3.26
N LYS A 70 8.58 -23.23 -4.52
CA LYS A 70 9.29 -22.60 -5.63
C LYS A 70 9.31 -21.08 -5.49
N ASP A 71 8.25 -20.48 -4.94
CA ASP A 71 8.25 -19.05 -4.68
C ASP A 71 9.15 -18.69 -3.51
N LYS A 72 9.22 -19.52 -2.46
CA LYS A 72 10.15 -19.32 -1.34
C LYS A 72 11.62 -19.45 -1.79
N GLU A 73 11.92 -20.39 -2.67
CA GLU A 73 13.22 -20.51 -3.31
C GLU A 73 13.55 -19.25 -4.11
N ARG A 74 12.64 -18.80 -5.00
CA ARG A 74 12.81 -17.55 -5.74
C ARG A 74 13.05 -16.35 -4.82
N LEU A 75 12.34 -16.27 -3.70
CA LEU A 75 12.55 -15.21 -2.71
C LEU A 75 13.98 -15.25 -2.19
N ARG A 76 14.43 -16.41 -1.71
CA ARG A 76 15.79 -16.60 -1.17
C ARG A 76 16.85 -16.22 -2.20
N ASP A 77 16.70 -16.68 -3.45
CA ASP A 77 17.62 -16.34 -4.53
C ASP A 77 17.66 -14.83 -4.78
N MET A 78 16.50 -14.17 -4.78
CA MET A 78 16.41 -12.74 -5.01
C MET A 78 17.06 -11.95 -3.88
N LEU A 79 16.78 -12.28 -2.62
CA LEU A 79 17.35 -11.60 -1.46
C LEU A 79 18.86 -11.85 -1.35
N GLY A 80 19.34 -13.05 -1.70
CA GLY A 80 20.76 -13.39 -1.70
C GLY A 80 21.62 -12.61 -2.70
N LEU A 81 21.01 -11.92 -3.66
CA LEU A 81 21.74 -11.10 -4.64
C LEU A 81 22.09 -9.69 -4.12
N SER A 82 21.48 -9.25 -3.02
CA SER A 82 21.74 -7.92 -2.46
C SER A 82 21.33 -7.87 -0.99
N GLY A 83 22.31 -7.63 -0.09
CA GLY A 83 22.03 -7.42 1.34
C GLY A 83 21.11 -6.21 1.57
N GLN A 84 21.22 -5.19 0.73
CA GLN A 84 20.29 -4.06 0.74
C GLN A 84 18.83 -4.53 0.50
N LEU A 85 18.59 -5.32 -0.56
CA LEU A 85 17.27 -5.88 -0.87
C LEU A 85 16.67 -6.71 0.27
N GLN A 86 17.52 -7.42 1.00
CA GLN A 86 17.10 -8.18 2.17
C GLN A 86 16.56 -7.27 3.29
N VAL A 87 17.32 -6.24 3.68
CA VAL A 87 16.90 -5.29 4.71
C VAL A 87 15.56 -4.63 4.36
N GLU A 88 15.37 -4.27 3.09
CA GLU A 88 14.15 -3.62 2.63
C GLU A 88 12.94 -4.55 2.62
N TYR A 89 13.17 -5.81 2.27
CA TYR A 89 12.14 -6.83 2.38
C TYR A 89 11.72 -7.00 3.85
N GLU A 90 12.67 -7.05 4.78
CA GLU A 90 12.40 -7.16 6.22
C GLU A 90 11.59 -5.96 6.74
N ILE A 91 11.98 -4.73 6.38
CA ILE A 91 11.21 -3.52 6.70
C ILE A 91 9.77 -3.62 6.18
N LEU A 92 9.58 -4.08 4.94
CA LEU A 92 8.24 -4.25 4.38
C LEU A 92 7.42 -5.32 5.14
N GLN A 93 8.04 -6.43 5.56
CA GLN A 93 7.36 -7.45 6.36
C GLN A 93 6.95 -6.90 7.73
N LYS A 94 7.84 -6.15 8.41
CA LYS A 94 7.52 -5.46 9.67
C LYS A 94 6.39 -4.44 9.51
N PHE A 95 6.36 -3.74 8.37
CA PHE A 95 5.23 -2.86 8.07
C PHE A 95 3.92 -3.62 7.84
N TYR A 96 3.96 -4.85 7.33
CA TYR A 96 2.76 -5.69 7.26
C TYR A 96 2.28 -6.11 8.65
N GLU A 97 3.18 -6.48 9.56
CA GLU A 97 2.85 -6.79 10.96
C GLU A 97 2.18 -5.59 11.64
N PHE A 98 2.72 -4.38 11.45
CA PHE A 98 2.09 -3.13 11.86
C PHE A 98 0.66 -3.01 11.29
N SER A 99 0.49 -3.21 9.98
CA SER A 99 -0.82 -3.07 9.31
C SER A 99 -1.87 -4.08 9.80
N GLN A 100 -1.43 -5.18 10.39
CA GLN A 100 -2.26 -6.28 10.90
C GLN A 100 -2.54 -6.19 12.40
N SER A 101 -2.03 -5.16 13.09
CA SER A 101 -2.29 -4.97 14.52
C SER A 101 -3.78 -4.91 14.82
N GLU A 102 -4.17 -5.45 15.97
CA GLU A 102 -5.57 -5.50 16.40
C GLU A 102 -5.95 -4.26 17.22
N THR A 103 -4.96 -3.63 17.85
CA THR A 103 -5.16 -2.47 18.72
C THR A 103 -4.26 -1.29 18.32
N GLU A 104 -4.67 -0.07 18.66
CA GLU A 104 -3.84 1.13 18.47
C GLU A 104 -2.51 1.03 19.24
N ALA A 105 -2.54 0.44 20.45
CA ALA A 105 -1.34 0.31 21.28
C ALA A 105 -0.29 -0.60 20.62
N GLU A 106 -0.72 -1.78 20.15
CA GLU A 106 0.13 -2.69 19.38
C GLU A 106 0.64 -2.03 18.09
N ALA A 107 -0.22 -1.30 17.38
CA ALA A 107 0.16 -0.59 16.17
C ALA A 107 1.24 0.47 16.43
N LYS A 108 1.19 1.18 17.57
CA LYS A 108 2.23 2.17 17.93
C LYS A 108 3.58 1.51 18.18
N GLU A 109 3.61 0.41 18.92
CA GLU A 109 4.85 -0.32 19.21
C GLU A 109 5.50 -0.85 17.93
N LYS A 110 4.73 -1.53 17.07
CA LYS A 110 5.24 -2.04 15.79
C LYS A 110 5.65 -0.93 14.83
N LEU A 111 4.93 0.19 14.83
CA LEU A 111 5.30 1.33 14.00
C LEU A 111 6.63 1.95 14.45
N LYS A 112 6.90 1.98 15.75
CA LYS A 112 8.18 2.44 16.29
C LYS A 112 9.34 1.55 15.83
N GLU A 113 9.17 0.22 15.86
CA GLU A 113 10.16 -0.71 15.30
C GLU A 113 10.45 -0.42 13.83
N VAL A 114 9.40 -0.17 13.02
CA VAL A 114 9.58 0.21 11.61
C VAL A 114 10.37 1.53 11.47
N TYR A 115 10.12 2.52 12.32
CA TYR A 115 10.82 3.80 12.28
C TYR A 115 12.33 3.58 12.52
N GLU A 116 12.66 2.85 13.58
CA GLU A 116 14.05 2.53 13.93
C GLU A 116 14.77 1.77 12.80
N MET A 117 14.11 0.78 12.17
CA MET A 117 14.69 0.03 11.06
C MET A 117 14.93 0.90 9.82
N VAL A 118 13.97 1.76 9.47
CA VAL A 118 14.11 2.65 8.30
C VAL A 118 15.24 3.65 8.53
N GLU A 119 15.28 4.29 9.69
CA GLU A 119 16.32 5.27 10.06
C GLU A 119 17.72 4.65 10.07
N THR A 120 17.85 3.41 10.56
CA THR A 120 19.14 2.69 10.59
C THR A 120 19.58 2.25 9.18
N SER A 121 18.63 1.99 8.29
CA SER A 121 18.93 1.47 6.95
C SER A 121 19.45 2.52 5.96
N HIS A 122 19.16 3.80 6.19
CA HIS A 122 19.53 4.93 5.32
C HIS A 122 19.08 4.77 3.85
N ILE A 123 17.90 4.18 3.64
CA ILE A 123 17.34 3.98 2.30
C ILE A 123 16.32 5.06 1.98
N GLU A 124 16.72 5.94 1.06
CA GLU A 124 15.96 7.13 0.65
C GLU A 124 14.48 6.82 0.33
N GLU A 125 14.17 5.73 -0.40
CA GLU A 125 12.79 5.41 -0.75
C GLU A 125 11.92 5.07 0.45
N PHE A 126 12.49 4.44 1.47
CA PHE A 126 11.79 4.13 2.71
C PHE A 126 11.72 5.34 3.64
N GLU A 127 12.71 6.22 3.66
CA GLU A 127 12.64 7.50 4.39
C GLU A 127 11.51 8.39 3.85
N VAL A 128 11.35 8.45 2.52
CA VAL A 128 10.23 9.17 1.88
C VAL A 128 8.88 8.54 2.24
N ALA A 129 8.82 7.21 2.28
CA ALA A 129 7.63 6.49 2.73
C ALA A 129 7.33 6.80 4.21
N LEU A 130 8.35 6.78 5.06
CA LEU A 130 8.25 7.05 6.49
C LEU A 130 7.73 8.46 6.75
N LYS A 131 8.29 9.47 6.07
CA LYS A 131 7.82 10.86 6.15
C LYS A 131 6.33 10.98 5.82
N THR A 132 5.85 10.21 4.84
CA THR A 132 4.43 10.18 4.49
C THR A 132 3.60 9.57 5.63
N ILE A 133 4.08 8.49 6.27
CA ILE A 133 3.40 7.89 7.42
C ILE A 133 3.39 8.84 8.61
N THR A 134 4.50 9.51 8.91
CA THR A 134 4.61 10.49 10.00
C THR A 134 3.61 11.63 9.82
N ASN A 135 3.52 12.21 8.62
CA ASN A 135 2.59 13.31 8.32
C ASN A 135 1.13 12.95 8.58
N TYR A 136 0.76 11.68 8.40
CA TYR A 136 -0.62 11.21 8.56
C TYR A 136 -0.80 10.24 9.75
N GLN A 137 0.18 10.15 10.64
CA GLN A 137 0.25 9.10 11.67
C GLN A 137 -1.01 9.04 12.53
N LYS A 138 -1.51 10.21 12.97
CA LYS A 138 -2.75 10.30 13.76
C LYS A 138 -3.94 9.67 13.02
N LEU A 139 -4.11 9.98 11.74
CA LEU A 139 -5.23 9.49 10.93
C LEU A 139 -5.10 8.00 10.58
N ILE A 140 -3.87 7.50 10.45
CA ILE A 140 -3.55 6.08 10.25
C ILE A 140 -3.87 5.29 11.53
N LEU A 141 -3.43 5.78 12.69
CA LEU A 141 -3.70 5.15 13.98
C LEU A 141 -5.19 5.08 14.31
N ASN A 142 -5.98 6.06 13.85
CA ASN A 142 -7.44 6.00 13.97
C ASN A 142 -8.06 4.79 13.24
N SER A 143 -7.41 4.25 12.20
CA SER A 143 -7.90 3.07 11.48
C SER A 143 -8.00 1.82 12.34
N PHE A 144 -7.17 1.71 13.38
CA PHE A 144 -7.18 0.59 14.35
C PHE A 144 -8.28 0.72 15.40
N LYS A 145 -8.98 1.87 15.46
CA LYS A 145 -10.15 2.09 16.33
C LYS A 145 -11.47 1.74 15.65
N THR A 146 -11.45 1.55 14.33
CA THR A 146 -12.66 1.41 13.53
C THR A 146 -12.67 0.09 12.76
N LYS A 147 -13.86 -0.50 12.57
CA LYS A 147 -14.03 -1.71 11.75
C LYS A 147 -14.33 -1.40 10.27
N TYR A 148 -14.49 -0.13 9.92
CA TYR A 148 -14.85 0.29 8.57
C TYR A 148 -13.66 0.16 7.63
N THR A 149 -13.94 -0.28 6.40
CA THR A 149 -12.96 -0.34 5.32
C THR A 149 -13.57 0.31 4.08
N ASN A 150 -12.73 0.88 3.21
CA ASN A 150 -13.19 1.44 1.93
C ASN A 150 -13.55 0.36 0.90
N ALA A 151 -13.51 -0.93 1.25
CA ALA A 151 -13.75 -2.04 0.33
C ALA A 151 -15.10 -1.92 -0.40
N TYR A 152 -16.16 -1.50 0.30
CA TYR A 152 -17.48 -1.28 -0.32
C TYR A 152 -17.42 -0.15 -1.36
N ALA A 153 -16.87 1.00 -0.99
CA ALA A 153 -16.72 2.14 -1.89
C ALA A 153 -15.82 1.81 -3.11
N GLU A 154 -14.76 1.02 -2.90
CA GLU A 154 -13.92 0.52 -3.98
C GLU A 154 -14.67 -0.43 -4.92
N GLY A 155 -15.53 -1.30 -4.38
CA GLY A 155 -16.42 -2.15 -5.16
C GLY A 155 -17.33 -1.33 -6.08
N GLN A 156 -17.99 -0.30 -5.52
CA GLN A 156 -18.83 0.62 -6.29
C GLN A 156 -18.02 1.39 -7.35
N ASN A 157 -16.82 1.86 -7.00
CA ASN A 157 -15.93 2.52 -7.96
C ASN A 157 -15.51 1.59 -9.10
N ASN A 158 -15.27 0.31 -8.82
CA ASN A 158 -14.95 -0.68 -9.83
C ASN A 158 -16.14 -0.98 -10.74
N MET A 159 -17.36 -1.10 -10.20
CA MET A 159 -18.58 -1.21 -11.00
C MET A 159 -18.73 -0.01 -11.95
N ASN A 160 -18.54 1.21 -11.45
CA ASN A 160 -18.62 2.43 -12.26
C ASN A 160 -17.57 2.44 -13.39
N LYS A 161 -16.35 1.96 -13.11
CA LYS A 161 -15.31 1.79 -14.13
C LYS A 161 -15.68 0.72 -15.17
N VAL A 162 -16.32 -0.38 -14.75
CA VAL A 162 -16.81 -1.42 -15.66
C VAL A 162 -17.89 -0.85 -16.57
N ILE A 163 -18.91 -0.17 -16.03
CA ILE A 163 -19.96 0.52 -16.80
C ILE A 163 -19.34 1.44 -17.85
N LYS A 164 -18.38 2.28 -17.45
CA LYS A 164 -17.69 3.18 -18.38
C LYS A 164 -16.95 2.40 -19.49
N ARG A 165 -16.31 1.28 -19.17
CA ARG A 165 -15.54 0.46 -20.13
C ARG A 165 -16.45 -0.25 -21.12
N VAL A 166 -17.51 -0.91 -20.67
CA VAL A 166 -18.43 -1.64 -21.55
C VAL A 166 -19.24 -0.72 -22.46
N SER A 167 -19.42 0.55 -22.07
CA SER A 167 -20.08 1.56 -22.89
C SER A 167 -19.12 2.39 -23.77
N PHE A 168 -17.83 2.05 -23.79
CA PHE A 168 -16.80 2.80 -24.56
C PHE A 168 -16.73 4.29 -24.21
N GLY A 169 -17.02 4.62 -22.95
CA GLY A 169 -17.10 6.00 -22.45
C GLY A 169 -18.47 6.65 -22.59
N TYR A 170 -18.65 7.78 -21.92
CA TYR A 170 -19.88 8.56 -21.96
C TYR A 170 -19.56 10.00 -22.36
N ARG A 171 -20.29 10.52 -23.35
CA ARG A 171 -20.20 11.94 -23.76
C ARG A 171 -21.04 12.85 -22.88
N ASN A 172 -22.10 12.32 -22.27
CA ASN A 172 -23.05 13.06 -21.45
C ASN A 172 -22.98 12.59 -19.99
N GLY A 173 -22.54 13.48 -19.09
CA GLY A 173 -22.41 13.17 -17.66
C GLY A 173 -23.72 12.80 -16.98
N LYS A 174 -24.85 13.42 -17.36
CA LYS A 174 -26.17 13.08 -16.79
C LYS A 174 -26.55 11.64 -17.11
N ARG A 175 -26.32 11.19 -18.36
CA ARG A 175 -26.58 9.80 -18.75
C ARG A 175 -25.67 8.82 -18.01
N PHE A 176 -24.43 9.20 -17.76
CA PHE A 176 -23.52 8.37 -16.96
C PHE A 176 -24.01 8.21 -15.52
N ILE A 177 -24.42 9.31 -14.87
CA ILE A 177 -24.98 9.28 -13.51
C ILE A 177 -26.24 8.42 -13.46
N GLN A 178 -27.18 8.60 -14.40
CA GLN A 178 -28.38 7.77 -14.48
C GLN A 178 -28.07 6.28 -14.62
N ARG A 179 -27.06 5.94 -15.42
CA ARG A 179 -26.62 4.55 -15.55
C ARG A 179 -26.04 4.00 -14.24
N ILE A 180 -25.23 4.79 -13.53
CA ILE A 180 -24.69 4.39 -12.23
C ILE A 180 -25.84 4.12 -11.26
N LEU A 181 -26.80 5.05 -11.15
CA LEU A 181 -27.95 4.93 -10.24
C LEU A 181 -28.81 3.69 -10.54
N HIS A 182 -28.99 3.34 -11.82
CA HIS A 182 -29.71 2.13 -12.23
C HIS A 182 -29.04 0.83 -11.75
N HIS A 183 -27.70 0.80 -11.61
CA HIS A 183 -26.95 -0.39 -11.17
C HIS A 183 -26.65 -0.40 -9.67
N ALA A 184 -26.95 0.70 -8.96
CA ALA A 184 -26.70 0.84 -7.53
C ALA A 184 -27.92 0.50 -6.64
N ALA A 185 -29.07 0.16 -7.25
CA ALA A 185 -30.27 -0.34 -6.59
C ALA A 185 -30.21 -1.86 -6.41
#